data_AF-A0A9Q1GYG7-F1
#
_entry.id   AF-A0A9Q1GYG7-F1
#
_cell.length_a   1.000
_cell.length_b   1.000
_cell.length_c   1.000
_cell.angle_alpha   90.00
_cell.angle_beta   90.00
_cell.angle_gamma   90.00
#
_symmetry.space_group_name_H-M   'P 1'
#
loop_
_entity.id
_entity.type
_entity.pdbx_description
1 polymer ?
#
loop_
_entity_poly.entity_id
_entity_poly.type
_entity_poly.pdbx_seq_one_letter_code
_entity_poly.pdbx_strand_id
1 'polypeptide(L)'
;MRNPLDRPMYQSPILLYHSLNNKAKQNGLGLGMNAQGPDGLNSGFYKASWEHTGTLVCQAVQEFFMKGELPTNMTKSQVVFGSNYTKEKPECLAWTVFTEGQLLFTYLGMPITASKLSKVKCKTLVEKITARITTWASRHISYARRLVLFCLVFSISRHRCSHYHKLWLTKSKNCAEISYGGEAEYKKAPYVTWDSVCQPKKKGGLGIKNLDLWNATCIAKLIWAIAKKKDSLWVQWVNGRFIKGRDWWEYTPKGDSSWYWKKLNKVKDRFRCYLKENYKVKEGYIWLLNSPTNPPWTKTLWTGISLPRHTIIAWLLMHQKLPVLQRIGRFT
;
A
#
# COMPACT_ATOMS: atom_id res chain seq x y z
N MET A 1 35.30 -45.84 5.27
CA MET A 1 35.66 -44.43 5.50
C MET A 1 35.96 -43.81 4.15
N ARG A 2 35.19 -42.83 3.67
CA ARG A 2 35.45 -42.16 2.38
C ARG A 2 36.39 -40.97 2.59
N ASN A 3 37.25 -40.77 1.59
CA ASN A 3 38.37 -39.82 1.57
C ASN A 3 37.89 -38.36 1.76
N PRO A 4 38.51 -37.52 2.62
CA PRO A 4 38.05 -36.15 2.87
C PRO A 4 38.15 -35.18 1.68
N LEU A 5 38.72 -35.63 0.55
CA LEU A 5 38.99 -34.83 -0.65
C LEU A 5 37.91 -34.97 -1.74
N ASP A 6 36.91 -35.85 -1.58
CA ASP A 6 35.80 -36.02 -2.55
C ASP A 6 34.59 -35.10 -2.28
N ARG A 7 34.78 -33.98 -1.57
CA ARG A 7 33.73 -32.96 -1.49
C ARG A 7 33.73 -32.13 -2.77
N PRO A 8 32.61 -32.04 -3.53
CA PRO A 8 32.52 -31.11 -4.63
C PRO A 8 32.82 -29.72 -4.08
N MET A 9 33.81 -29.06 -4.69
CA MET A 9 34.19 -27.69 -4.39
C MET A 9 32.94 -26.83 -4.47
N TYR A 10 32.34 -26.52 -3.31
CA TYR A 10 31.40 -25.42 -3.19
C TYR A 10 32.21 -24.18 -3.57
N GLN A 11 32.13 -23.76 -4.83
CA GLN A 11 32.49 -22.39 -5.19
C GLN A 11 31.72 -21.52 -4.19
N SER A 12 32.46 -20.77 -3.37
CA SER A 12 31.90 -19.95 -2.32
C SER A 12 30.64 -19.25 -2.84
N PRO A 13 29.48 -19.35 -2.16
CA PRO A 13 28.25 -18.68 -2.57
C PRO A 13 28.45 -17.19 -2.86
N ILE A 14 29.48 -16.58 -2.26
CA ILE A 14 29.92 -15.20 -2.47
C ILE A 14 30.54 -14.98 -3.87
N LEU A 15 31.34 -15.93 -4.39
CA LEU A 15 31.95 -15.83 -5.72
C LEU A 15 30.91 -16.01 -6.84
N LEU A 16 29.96 -16.92 -6.63
CA LEU A 16 28.83 -17.13 -7.55
C LEU A 16 27.88 -15.92 -7.53
N TYR A 17 27.64 -15.35 -6.35
CA TYR A 17 26.91 -14.09 -6.16
C TYR A 17 27.59 -12.91 -6.88
N HIS A 18 28.91 -12.72 -6.73
CA HIS A 18 29.63 -11.65 -7.41
C HIS A 18 29.66 -11.81 -8.93
N SER A 19 29.84 -13.05 -9.42
CA SER A 19 29.82 -13.35 -10.86
C SER A 19 28.43 -13.08 -11.47
N LEU A 20 27.36 -13.54 -10.84
CA LEU A 20 25.99 -13.31 -11.30
C LEU A 20 25.57 -11.84 -11.20
N ASN A 21 26.01 -11.13 -10.15
CA ASN A 21 25.71 -9.70 -9.97
C ASN A 21 26.45 -8.83 -11.00
N ASN A 22 27.71 -9.15 -11.32
CA ASN A 22 28.47 -8.47 -12.35
C ASN A 22 27.88 -8.71 -13.75
N LYS A 23 27.44 -9.95 -14.04
CA LYS A 23 26.80 -10.31 -15.30
C LYS A 23 25.42 -9.65 -15.45
N ALA A 24 24.66 -9.52 -14.36
CA ALA A 24 23.37 -8.82 -14.34
C ALA A 24 23.51 -7.29 -14.50
N LYS A 25 24.58 -6.70 -13.95
CA LYS A 25 24.92 -5.28 -14.16
C LYS A 25 25.35 -5.01 -15.61
N GLN A 26 26.16 -5.88 -16.21
CA GLN A 26 26.56 -5.77 -17.62
C GLN A 26 25.37 -5.90 -18.58
N ASN A 27 24.37 -6.70 -18.25
CA ASN A 27 23.17 -6.90 -19.07
C ASN A 27 22.03 -5.89 -18.80
N GLY A 28 22.25 -4.86 -17.99
CA GLY A 28 21.23 -3.82 -17.70
C GLY A 28 20.00 -4.30 -16.91
N LEU A 29 19.99 -5.53 -16.41
CA LEU A 29 18.84 -6.18 -15.75
C LEU A 29 18.57 -5.63 -14.33
N GLY A 30 19.50 -4.85 -13.77
CA GLY A 30 19.35 -4.20 -12.47
C GLY A 30 18.46 -2.94 -12.45
N LEU A 31 17.99 -2.46 -13.61
CA LEU A 31 17.30 -1.16 -13.75
C LEU A 31 15.78 -1.27 -13.94
N GLY A 32 15.15 -2.32 -13.41
CA GLY A 32 13.68 -2.38 -13.35
C GLY A 32 13.12 -1.44 -12.27
N MET A 33 12.08 -0.65 -12.59
CA MET A 33 11.35 0.28 -11.70
C MET A 33 10.68 -0.37 -10.46
N ASN A 34 10.93 -1.66 -10.20
CA ASN A 34 10.37 -2.39 -9.08
C ASN A 34 11.26 -2.23 -7.84
N ALA A 35 10.63 -2.22 -6.66
CA ALA A 35 11.36 -2.13 -5.39
C ALA A 35 12.38 -3.28 -5.27
N GLN A 36 13.63 -2.92 -4.98
CA GLN A 36 14.70 -3.87 -4.71
C GLN A 36 14.50 -4.53 -3.34
N GLY A 37 14.89 -5.81 -3.24
CA GLY A 37 14.95 -6.54 -1.99
C GLY A 37 16.04 -6.01 -1.06
N PRO A 38 16.14 -6.56 0.17
CA PRO A 38 17.19 -6.19 1.14
C PRO A 38 18.62 -6.50 0.65
N ASP A 39 18.73 -7.36 -0.35
CA ASP A 39 19.93 -7.77 -1.07
C ASP A 39 20.22 -6.91 -2.32
N GLY A 40 19.37 -5.92 -2.61
CA GLY A 40 19.48 -5.07 -3.80
C GLY A 40 18.94 -5.71 -5.09
N LEU A 41 18.44 -6.95 -5.03
CA LEU A 41 17.92 -7.68 -6.19
C LEU A 41 16.42 -7.46 -6.31
N ASN A 42 15.92 -7.20 -7.52
CA ASN A 42 14.49 -7.04 -7.77
C ASN A 42 13.89 -8.32 -8.37
N SER A 43 12.56 -8.37 -8.46
CA SER A 43 11.86 -9.51 -9.07
C SER A 43 12.21 -9.76 -10.55
N GLY A 44 12.76 -8.77 -11.26
CA GLY A 44 13.25 -8.93 -12.63
C GLY A 44 14.53 -9.75 -12.70
N PHE A 45 15.46 -9.56 -11.75
CA PHE A 45 16.67 -10.37 -11.63
C PHE A 45 16.33 -11.85 -11.50
N TYR A 46 15.49 -12.23 -10.52
CA TYR A 46 15.14 -13.62 -10.27
C TYR A 46 14.40 -14.29 -11.43
N LYS A 47 13.62 -13.53 -12.20
CA LYS A 47 12.98 -14.05 -13.42
C LYS A 47 14.00 -14.32 -14.52
N ALA A 48 14.94 -13.41 -14.73
CA ALA A 48 15.98 -13.55 -15.75
C ALA A 48 17.01 -14.63 -15.39
N SER A 49 17.30 -14.82 -14.11
CA SER A 49 18.26 -15.82 -13.62
C SER A 49 17.59 -17.12 -13.17
N TRP A 50 16.30 -17.34 -13.46
CA TRP A 50 15.54 -18.49 -12.95
C TRP A 50 16.12 -19.84 -13.39
N GLU A 51 16.65 -19.90 -14.60
CA GLU A 51 17.32 -21.11 -15.12
C GLU A 51 18.46 -21.60 -14.21
N HIS A 52 19.14 -20.68 -13.52
CA HIS A 52 20.27 -20.99 -12.63
C HIS A 52 19.87 -20.95 -11.15
N THR A 53 19.02 -20.00 -10.76
CA THR A 53 18.62 -19.80 -9.35
C THR A 53 17.44 -20.69 -8.95
N GLY A 54 16.60 -21.10 -9.89
CA GLY A 54 15.41 -21.91 -9.64
C GLY A 54 15.75 -23.29 -9.10
N THR A 55 16.76 -23.96 -9.65
CA THR A 55 17.25 -25.26 -9.16
C THR A 55 17.74 -25.16 -7.72
N LEU A 56 18.55 -24.15 -7.40
CA LEU A 56 19.05 -23.89 -6.05
C LEU A 56 17.90 -23.62 -5.05
N VAL A 57 16.91 -22.82 -5.46
CA VAL A 57 15.74 -22.52 -4.62
C VAL A 57 14.91 -23.79 -4.39
N CYS A 58 14.61 -24.55 -5.44
CA CYS A 58 13.85 -25.80 -5.33
C CYS A 58 14.57 -26.83 -4.47
N GLN A 59 15.89 -26.98 -4.64
CA GLN A 59 16.70 -27.88 -3.85
C GLN A 59 16.73 -27.47 -2.37
N ALA A 60 16.91 -26.18 -2.07
CA ALA A 60 16.85 -25.69 -0.69
C ALA A 60 15.49 -25.94 -0.02
N VAL A 61 14.39 -25.76 -0.77
CA VAL A 61 13.04 -26.05 -0.28
C VAL A 61 12.83 -27.55 -0.06
N GLN A 62 13.29 -28.39 -0.98
CA GLN A 62 13.19 -29.86 -0.86
C GLN A 62 14.04 -30.38 0.30
N GLU A 63 15.28 -29.90 0.45
CA GLU A 63 16.14 -30.26 1.57
C GLU A 63 15.52 -29.85 2.91
N PHE A 64 14.88 -28.69 3.00
CA PHE A 64 14.11 -28.30 4.17
C PHE A 64 12.98 -29.29 4.48
N PHE A 65 12.16 -29.67 3.50
CA PHE A 65 11.06 -30.61 3.73
C PHE A 65 11.51 -32.04 4.02
N MET A 66 12.68 -32.46 3.55
CA MET A 66 13.22 -33.81 3.78
C MET A 66 14.00 -33.94 5.08
N LYS A 67 14.85 -32.95 5.40
CA LYS A 67 15.76 -33.00 6.55
C LYS A 67 15.24 -32.25 7.76
N GLY A 68 14.28 -31.33 7.55
CA GLY A 68 13.83 -30.38 8.56
C GLY A 68 14.79 -29.21 8.79
N GLU A 69 15.99 -29.22 8.19
CA GLU A 69 17.04 -28.24 8.47
C GLU A 69 16.99 -27.03 7.54
N LEU A 70 17.17 -25.84 8.12
CA LEU A 70 17.29 -24.57 7.40
C LEU A 70 18.76 -24.11 7.35
N PRO A 71 19.17 -23.33 6.33
CA PRO A 71 20.50 -22.74 6.29
C PRO A 71 20.82 -21.94 7.57
N THR A 72 22.00 -22.18 8.14
CA THR A 72 22.44 -21.61 9.44
C THR A 72 22.61 -20.08 9.44
N ASN A 73 22.61 -19.44 8.27
CA ASN A 73 22.76 -17.99 8.11
C ASN A 73 21.43 -17.20 8.17
N MET A 74 20.32 -17.82 8.60
CA MET A 74 18.99 -17.20 8.70
C MET A 74 18.75 -16.47 10.03
N THR A 75 19.72 -15.69 10.51
CA THR A 75 19.67 -14.99 11.81
C THR A 75 18.56 -13.93 11.94
N LYS A 76 17.97 -13.50 10.82
CA LYS A 76 16.83 -12.56 10.79
C LYS A 76 15.47 -13.25 10.81
N SER A 77 15.42 -14.58 10.68
CA SER A 77 14.20 -15.36 10.60
C SER A 77 13.71 -15.75 11.99
N GLN A 78 12.40 -15.67 12.17
CA GLN A 78 11.74 -15.97 13.44
C GLN A 78 10.46 -16.75 13.17
N VAL A 79 10.11 -17.67 14.08
CA VAL A 79 8.78 -18.31 14.08
C VAL A 79 7.91 -17.60 15.10
N VAL A 80 6.69 -17.26 14.69
CA VAL A 80 5.71 -16.61 15.57
C VAL A 80 4.51 -17.52 15.70
N PHE A 81 4.20 -17.93 16.93
CA PHE A 81 3.09 -18.84 17.22
C PHE A 81 1.82 -18.06 17.56
N GLY A 82 0.67 -18.62 17.18
CA GLY A 82 -0.62 -18.17 17.70
C GLY A 82 -0.77 -18.57 19.17
N SER A 83 -1.65 -17.90 19.91
CA SER A 83 -1.87 -18.13 21.35
C SER A 83 -2.23 -19.56 21.74
N ASN A 84 -2.67 -20.39 20.78
CA ASN A 84 -3.21 -21.72 21.03
C ASN A 84 -2.21 -22.86 20.77
N TYR A 85 -0.98 -22.54 20.34
CA TYR A 85 0.04 -23.54 19.96
C TYR A 85 1.09 -23.73 21.06
N THR A 86 0.66 -24.07 22.28
CA THR A 86 1.60 -24.24 23.41
C THR A 86 2.27 -25.62 23.41
N LYS A 87 1.61 -26.64 22.88
CA LYS A 87 2.09 -28.04 22.92
C LYS A 87 3.09 -28.36 21.81
N GLU A 88 2.81 -27.89 20.59
CA GLU A 88 3.58 -28.19 19.37
C GLU A 88 4.77 -27.23 19.19
N LYS A 89 4.81 -26.14 19.97
CA LYS A 89 5.81 -25.09 19.87
C LYS A 89 7.26 -25.57 20.09
N PRO A 90 7.59 -26.38 21.11
CA PRO A 90 8.96 -26.85 21.31
C PRO A 90 9.48 -27.68 20.14
N GLU A 91 8.64 -28.56 19.59
CA GLU A 91 8.97 -29.41 18.45
C GLU A 91 9.20 -28.58 17.17
N CYS A 92 8.32 -27.60 16.91
CA CYS A 92 8.48 -26.67 15.78
C CYS A 92 9.77 -25.83 15.87
N LEU A 93 10.14 -25.38 17.08
CA LEU A 93 11.39 -24.64 17.30
C LEU A 93 12.61 -25.54 17.10
N ALA A 94 12.54 -26.80 17.53
CA ALA A 94 13.60 -27.78 17.32
C ALA A 94 13.84 -28.07 15.83
N TRP A 95 12.76 -28.22 15.04
CA TRP A 95 12.89 -28.43 13.59
C TRP A 95 13.41 -27.19 12.87
N THR A 96 12.86 -26.00 13.16
CA THR A 96 13.19 -24.81 12.38
C THR A 96 14.51 -24.14 12.75
N VAL A 97 15.05 -24.40 13.95
CA VAL A 97 16.24 -23.73 14.49
C VAL A 97 16.09 -22.19 14.56
N PHE A 98 14.88 -21.68 14.42
CA PHE A 98 14.58 -20.25 14.45
C PHE A 98 14.30 -19.79 15.88
N THR A 99 14.62 -18.53 16.13
CA THR A 99 14.21 -17.88 17.38
C THR A 99 12.71 -17.64 17.40
N GLU A 100 12.11 -17.77 18.58
CA GLU A 100 10.72 -17.38 18.76
C GLU A 100 10.59 -15.86 18.64
N GLY A 101 9.77 -15.42 17.68
CA GLY A 101 9.39 -14.04 17.51
C GLY A 101 8.08 -13.71 18.23
N GLN A 102 7.84 -12.42 18.44
CA GLN A 102 6.61 -11.94 19.03
C GLN A 102 5.63 -11.42 17.97
N LEU A 103 4.34 -11.61 18.24
CA LEU A 103 3.21 -11.18 17.43
C LEU A 103 3.03 -9.65 17.49
N LEU A 104 3.98 -8.91 16.92
CA LEU A 104 3.99 -7.45 16.79
C LEU A 104 5.20 -6.98 15.98
N PHE A 105 5.54 -7.70 14.92
CA PHE A 105 6.73 -7.43 14.12
C PHE A 105 6.43 -6.55 12.91
N THR A 106 7.46 -5.92 12.36
CA THR A 106 7.33 -5.05 11.18
C THR A 106 7.68 -5.83 9.92
N TYR A 107 6.75 -5.89 8.97
CA TYR A 107 6.97 -6.46 7.65
C TYR A 107 6.73 -5.39 6.57
N LEU A 108 7.73 -5.13 5.72
CA LEU A 108 7.67 -4.07 4.70
C LEU A 108 7.28 -2.68 5.27
N GLY A 109 7.72 -2.38 6.49
CA GLY A 109 7.39 -1.13 7.19
C GLY A 109 5.97 -1.09 7.77
N MET A 110 5.28 -2.24 7.84
CA MET A 110 3.92 -2.37 8.37
C MET A 110 3.94 -3.29 9.60
N PRO A 111 3.46 -2.86 10.78
CA PRO A 111 3.21 -3.76 11.89
C PRO A 111 2.21 -4.85 11.50
N ILE A 112 2.61 -6.11 11.66
CA ILE A 112 1.73 -7.28 11.62
C ILE A 112 1.26 -7.54 13.05
N THR A 113 -0.06 -7.52 13.25
CA THR A 113 -0.69 -7.71 14.56
C THR A 113 -1.86 -8.67 14.45
N ALA A 114 -2.00 -9.58 15.43
CA ALA A 114 -3.17 -10.47 15.52
C ALA A 114 -4.46 -9.70 15.85
N SER A 115 -4.33 -8.55 16.52
CA SER A 115 -5.45 -7.69 16.89
C SER A 115 -5.65 -6.54 15.92
N LYS A 116 -6.78 -5.83 16.08
CA LYS A 116 -7.05 -4.58 15.38
C LYS A 116 -5.91 -3.60 15.64
N LEU A 117 -5.30 -3.11 14.56
CA LEU A 117 -4.23 -2.14 14.68
C LEU A 117 -4.73 -0.87 15.36
N SER A 118 -4.13 -0.54 16.50
CA SER A 118 -4.53 0.63 17.28
C SER A 118 -4.12 1.91 16.58
N LYS A 119 -4.84 3.02 16.86
CA LYS A 119 -4.45 4.35 16.38
C LYS A 119 -3.03 4.70 16.82
N VAL A 120 -2.63 4.30 18.04
CA VAL A 120 -1.31 4.57 18.61
C VAL A 120 -0.18 3.99 17.75
N LYS A 121 -0.33 2.75 17.26
CA LYS A 121 0.68 2.10 16.40
C LYS A 121 0.83 2.77 15.03
N CYS A 122 -0.23 3.42 14.54
CA CYS A 122 -0.19 4.20 13.30
C CYS A 122 0.41 5.60 13.48
N LYS A 123 0.53 6.07 14.73
CA LYS A 123 0.89 7.46 15.05
C LYS A 123 2.26 7.82 14.49
N THR A 124 3.26 6.95 14.63
CA THR A 124 4.63 7.21 14.16
C THR A 124 4.72 7.43 12.65
N LEU A 125 3.98 6.65 11.84
CA LEU A 125 3.95 6.86 10.39
C LEU A 125 3.27 8.17 10.03
N VAL A 126 2.14 8.45 10.69
CA VAL A 126 1.38 9.69 10.51
C VAL A 126 2.20 10.91 10.91
N GLU A 127 2.94 10.84 12.01
CA GLU A 127 3.84 11.89 12.50
C GLU A 127 5.00 12.11 11.54
N LYS A 128 5.64 11.06 11.02
CA LYS A 128 6.70 11.19 10.00
C LYS A 128 6.21 11.91 8.74
N ILE A 129 5.00 11.58 8.27
CA ILE A 129 4.40 12.26 7.11
C ILE A 129 4.04 13.71 7.45
N THR A 130 3.42 13.92 8.61
CA THR A 130 3.01 15.26 9.08
C THR A 130 4.23 16.17 9.23
N ALA A 131 5.31 15.67 9.86
CA ALA A 131 6.56 16.40 10.04
C ALA A 131 7.18 16.83 8.70
N ARG A 132 7.18 15.95 7.69
CA ARG A 132 7.65 16.33 6.34
C ARG A 132 6.81 17.46 5.74
N ILE A 133 5.48 17.39 5.89
CA ILE A 133 4.56 18.39 5.36
C ILE A 133 4.72 19.72 6.11
N THR A 134 4.86 19.71 7.44
CA THR A 134 5.05 20.92 8.25
C THR A 134 6.40 21.58 7.99
N THR A 135 7.48 20.81 7.84
CA THR A 135 8.80 21.35 7.47
C THR A 135 8.78 22.06 6.12
N TRP A 136 7.93 21.65 5.18
CA TRP A 136 7.77 22.34 3.91
C TRP A 136 6.82 23.53 3.99
N ALA A 137 5.83 23.47 4.87
CA ALA A 137 4.92 24.57 5.11
C ALA A 137 5.64 25.81 5.64
N SER A 138 6.62 25.62 6.54
CA SER A 138 7.39 26.69 7.19
C SER A 138 8.48 27.34 6.35
N ARG A 139 8.87 26.73 5.22
CA ARG A 139 9.79 27.34 4.26
C ARG A 139 9.01 28.34 3.42
N HIS A 140 9.61 29.46 2.99
CA HIS A 140 9.01 30.49 2.11
C HIS A 140 8.65 29.94 0.71
N ILE A 141 7.73 28.98 0.67
CA ILE A 141 7.30 28.22 -0.48
C ILE A 141 5.89 28.70 -0.82
N SER A 142 5.66 28.99 -2.10
CA SER A 142 4.33 29.41 -2.57
C SER A 142 3.28 28.34 -2.34
N TYR A 143 2.02 28.77 -2.14
CA TYR A 143 0.85 27.89 -1.98
C TYR A 143 0.80 26.76 -3.02
N ALA A 144 1.02 27.10 -4.29
CA ALA A 144 1.00 26.13 -5.38
C ALA A 144 2.10 25.07 -5.24
N ARG A 145 3.32 25.46 -4.85
CA ARG A 145 4.42 24.51 -4.63
C ARG A 145 4.16 23.61 -3.43
N ARG A 146 3.61 24.13 -2.32
CA ARG A 146 3.21 23.33 -1.15
C ARG A 146 2.19 22.26 -1.52
N LEU A 147 1.21 22.60 -2.36
CA LEU A 147 0.23 21.64 -2.85
C LEU A 147 0.82 20.52 -3.71
N VAL A 148 1.76 20.84 -4.61
CA VAL A 148 2.46 19.83 -5.42
C VAL A 148 3.20 18.83 -4.52
N LEU A 149 3.95 19.33 -3.54
CA LEU A 149 4.69 18.49 -2.59
C LEU A 149 3.77 17.60 -1.76
N PHE A 150 2.64 18.16 -1.29
CA PHE A 150 1.60 17.40 -0.60
C PHE A 150 1.04 16.27 -1.48
N CYS A 151 0.67 16.57 -2.73
CA CYS A 151 0.15 15.57 -3.68
C CYS A 151 1.12 14.40 -3.88
N LEU A 152 2.42 14.71 -3.97
CA LEU A 152 3.48 13.72 -4.20
C LEU A 152 3.66 12.79 -3.00
N VAL A 153 3.84 13.33 -1.79
CA VAL A 153 3.97 12.52 -0.57
C VAL A 153 2.73 11.66 -0.36
N PHE A 154 1.55 12.25 -0.51
CA PHE A 154 0.30 11.55 -0.32
C PHE A 154 0.12 10.39 -1.31
N SER A 155 0.60 10.57 -2.54
CA SER A 155 0.59 9.53 -3.57
C SER A 155 1.52 8.37 -3.23
N ILE A 156 2.70 8.64 -2.66
CA ILE A 156 3.67 7.63 -2.23
C ILE A 156 3.14 6.86 -1.00
N SER A 157 2.58 7.58 -0.03
CA SER A 157 2.03 6.99 1.19
C SER A 157 0.78 6.13 0.94
N ARG A 158 0.10 6.30 -0.20
CA ARG A 158 -1.12 5.55 -0.58
C ARG A 158 -0.97 4.04 -0.46
N HIS A 159 0.16 3.49 -0.89
CA HIS A 159 0.38 2.03 -0.89
C HIS A 159 0.47 1.46 0.54
N ARG A 160 1.01 2.24 1.48
CA ARG A 160 1.15 1.82 2.89
C ARG A 160 -0.14 2.02 3.68
N CYS A 161 -1.08 2.83 3.18
CA CYS A 161 -2.24 3.23 3.96
C CYS A 161 -3.56 2.52 3.61
N SER A 162 -3.60 1.58 2.67
CA SER A 162 -4.82 0.75 2.47
C SER A 162 -5.22 0.00 3.75
N HIS A 163 -4.28 -0.24 4.65
CA HIS A 163 -4.53 -0.90 5.93
C HIS A 163 -4.87 0.08 7.08
N TYR A 164 -4.65 1.40 6.91
CA TYR A 164 -4.75 2.41 7.99
C TYR A 164 -5.85 3.43 7.73
N HIS A 165 -7.08 3.06 8.08
CA HIS A 165 -8.25 3.84 7.71
C HIS A 165 -8.44 5.12 8.55
N LYS A 166 -8.76 5.02 9.84
CA LYS A 166 -9.31 6.19 10.57
C LYS A 166 -8.33 7.30 10.93
N LEU A 167 -7.12 6.98 11.38
CA LEU A 167 -6.16 8.01 11.84
C LEU A 167 -5.62 8.84 10.68
N TRP A 168 -5.44 8.20 9.52
CA TRP A 168 -4.82 8.85 8.38
C TRP A 168 -5.75 9.86 7.69
N LEU A 169 -7.07 9.65 7.74
CA LEU A 169 -8.05 10.57 7.15
C LEU A 169 -8.12 11.89 7.90
N THR A 170 -8.26 11.82 9.23
CA THR A 170 -8.29 13.00 10.08
C THR A 170 -7.00 13.78 9.91
N LYS A 171 -5.84 13.11 9.92
CA LYS A 171 -4.57 13.80 9.71
C LYS A 171 -4.36 14.27 8.27
N SER A 172 -4.90 13.59 7.25
CA SER A 172 -4.81 14.03 5.85
C SER A 172 -5.52 15.36 5.61
N LYS A 173 -6.69 15.55 6.24
CA LYS A 173 -7.44 16.81 6.19
C LYS A 173 -6.62 17.93 6.82
N ASN A 174 -6.11 17.69 8.02
CA ASN A 174 -5.24 18.65 8.71
C ASN A 174 -3.93 18.93 7.94
N CYS A 175 -3.35 17.92 7.27
CA CYS A 175 -2.14 18.11 6.47
C CYS A 175 -2.42 18.90 5.18
N ALA A 176 -3.60 18.74 4.59
CA ALA A 176 -4.04 19.57 3.47
C ALA A 176 -4.21 21.01 3.94
N GLU A 177 -4.88 21.23 5.08
CA GLU A 177 -5.01 22.52 5.77
C GLU A 177 -3.65 23.20 6.03
N ILE A 178 -2.68 22.47 6.58
CA ILE A 178 -1.30 22.95 6.78
C ILE A 178 -0.64 23.35 5.44
N SER A 179 -0.83 22.55 4.38
CA SER A 179 -0.32 22.86 3.04
C SER A 179 -0.93 24.16 2.48
N TYR A 180 -2.18 24.45 2.80
CA TYR A 180 -2.86 25.67 2.40
C TYR A 180 -2.36 26.90 3.19
N GLY A 181 -2.16 26.76 4.50
CA GLY A 181 -1.76 27.84 5.39
C GLY A 181 -0.31 28.23 5.35
N GLY A 182 0.60 27.25 5.37
CA GLY A 182 2.02 27.51 5.65
C GLY A 182 2.40 27.49 7.12
N GLU A 183 1.42 27.35 8.00
CA GLU A 183 1.62 27.31 9.45
C GLU A 183 1.21 25.94 9.98
N ALA A 184 1.85 25.50 11.07
CA ALA A 184 1.55 24.22 11.70
C ALA A 184 0.12 24.16 12.26
N GLU A 185 -0.46 25.32 12.60
CA GLU A 185 -1.85 25.49 13.02
C GLU A 185 -2.60 26.39 12.02
N TYR A 186 -3.15 25.80 10.96
CA TYR A 186 -3.96 26.54 10.02
C TYR A 186 -5.38 26.74 10.57
N LYS A 187 -5.73 27.98 10.94
CA LYS A 187 -7.06 28.35 11.47
C LYS A 187 -8.07 28.84 10.41
N LYS A 188 -7.67 28.93 9.14
CA LYS A 188 -8.56 29.43 8.06
C LYS A 188 -9.21 28.27 7.31
N ALA A 189 -10.39 28.48 6.75
CA ALA A 189 -11.02 27.49 5.89
C ALA A 189 -10.20 27.32 4.59
N PRO A 190 -10.01 26.09 4.09
CA PRO A 190 -9.33 25.87 2.82
C PRO A 190 -10.11 26.52 1.67
N TYR A 191 -9.38 27.05 0.67
CA TYR A 191 -9.99 27.69 -0.49
C TYR A 191 -10.94 26.77 -1.27
N VAL A 192 -10.61 25.47 -1.34
CA VAL A 192 -11.39 24.45 -2.05
C VAL A 192 -11.62 23.26 -1.12
N THR A 193 -12.81 22.68 -1.18
CA THR A 193 -13.17 21.51 -0.35
C THR A 193 -12.30 20.30 -0.67
N TRP A 194 -12.02 19.47 0.34
CA TRP A 194 -11.21 18.26 0.17
C TRP A 194 -11.77 17.30 -0.88
N ASP A 195 -13.10 17.20 -0.97
CA ASP A 195 -13.75 16.33 -1.95
C ASP A 195 -13.53 16.84 -3.39
N SER A 196 -13.55 18.15 -3.61
CA SER A 196 -13.23 18.77 -4.91
C SER A 196 -11.76 18.56 -5.28
N VAL A 197 -10.86 18.69 -4.32
CA VAL A 197 -9.42 18.39 -4.49
C VAL A 197 -9.20 16.93 -4.89
N CYS A 198 -9.97 16.01 -4.29
CA CYS A 198 -9.87 14.58 -4.55
C CYS A 198 -10.48 14.13 -5.89
N GLN A 199 -11.16 15.03 -6.61
CA GLN A 199 -11.68 14.68 -7.92
C GLN A 199 -10.54 14.41 -8.91
N PRO A 200 -10.73 13.50 -9.88
CA PRO A 200 -9.80 13.33 -10.98
C PRO A 200 -9.54 14.65 -11.71
N LYS A 201 -8.35 14.82 -12.29
CA LYS A 201 -8.02 15.99 -13.12
C LYS A 201 -9.04 16.24 -14.24
N LYS A 202 -9.48 15.18 -14.93
CA LYS A 202 -10.55 15.21 -15.95
C LYS A 202 -11.92 15.68 -15.43
N LYS A 203 -12.11 15.63 -14.11
CA LYS A 203 -13.33 16.02 -13.38
C LYS A 203 -13.14 17.34 -12.62
N GLY A 204 -12.05 18.05 -12.87
CA GLY A 204 -11.78 19.36 -12.28
C GLY A 204 -11.16 19.35 -10.90
N GLY A 205 -10.64 18.21 -10.40
CA GLY A 205 -9.86 18.17 -9.15
C GLY A 205 -8.35 18.09 -9.38
N LEU A 206 -7.58 17.97 -8.30
CA LEU A 206 -6.12 17.85 -8.35
C LEU A 206 -5.65 16.40 -8.63
N GLY A 207 -6.56 15.43 -8.63
CA GLY A 207 -6.24 14.01 -8.83
C GLY A 207 -5.70 13.31 -7.60
N ILE A 208 -5.75 13.95 -6.43
CA ILE A 208 -5.46 13.30 -5.14
C ILE A 208 -6.53 12.26 -4.88
N LYS A 209 -6.16 11.10 -4.34
CA LYS A 209 -7.15 10.05 -4.04
C LYS A 209 -7.74 10.30 -2.65
N ASN A 210 -9.05 10.51 -2.55
CA ASN A 210 -9.77 10.31 -1.29
C ASN A 210 -9.53 8.87 -0.81
N LEU A 211 -8.89 8.73 0.33
CA LEU A 211 -8.37 7.47 0.84
C LEU A 211 -9.44 6.57 1.40
N ASP A 212 -10.53 7.14 1.92
CA ASP A 212 -11.68 6.39 2.38
C ASP A 212 -12.29 5.61 1.24
N LEU A 213 -12.54 6.35 0.16
CA LEU A 213 -13.10 5.80 -1.06
C LEU A 213 -12.10 4.82 -1.69
N TRP A 214 -10.81 5.19 -1.76
CA TRP A 214 -9.78 4.34 -2.32
C TRP A 214 -9.61 3.03 -1.55
N ASN A 215 -9.61 3.07 -0.22
CA ASN A 215 -9.52 1.88 0.61
C ASN A 215 -10.75 0.98 0.44
N ALA A 216 -11.97 1.55 0.51
CA ALA A 216 -13.19 0.80 0.24
C ALA A 216 -13.15 0.12 -1.14
N THR A 217 -12.63 0.82 -2.14
CA THR A 217 -12.43 0.30 -3.50
C THR A 217 -11.38 -0.82 -3.57
N CYS A 218 -10.29 -0.72 -2.82
CA CYS A 218 -9.30 -1.80 -2.73
C CYS A 218 -9.88 -3.04 -2.05
N ILE A 219 -10.64 -2.86 -0.97
CA ILE A 219 -11.34 -3.95 -0.27
C ILE A 219 -12.37 -4.61 -1.19
N ALA A 220 -13.08 -3.83 -2.02
CA ALA A 220 -13.99 -4.37 -3.02
C ALA A 220 -13.31 -5.34 -4.00
N LYS A 221 -12.00 -5.21 -4.28
CA LYS A 221 -11.30 -6.24 -5.06
C LYS A 221 -11.36 -7.63 -4.40
N LEU A 222 -11.29 -7.68 -3.07
CA LEU A 222 -11.43 -8.93 -2.30
C LEU A 222 -12.89 -9.42 -2.29
N ILE A 223 -13.85 -8.51 -2.17
CA ILE A 223 -15.29 -8.82 -2.23
C ILE A 223 -15.63 -9.51 -3.55
N TRP A 224 -15.12 -9.01 -4.68
CA TRP A 224 -15.33 -9.64 -5.98
C TRP A 224 -14.62 -10.97 -6.13
N ALA A 225 -13.42 -11.13 -5.56
CA ALA A 225 -12.73 -12.42 -5.55
C ALA A 225 -13.55 -13.49 -4.81
N ILE A 226 -14.21 -13.11 -3.71
CA ILE A 226 -15.13 -13.99 -2.97
C ILE A 226 -16.40 -14.25 -3.79
N ALA A 227 -17.05 -13.20 -4.29
CA ALA A 227 -18.30 -13.28 -5.05
C ALA A 227 -18.19 -14.17 -6.29
N LYS A 228 -17.06 -14.08 -7.00
CA LYS A 228 -16.77 -14.88 -8.20
C LYS A 228 -16.10 -16.22 -7.90
N LYS A 229 -16.00 -16.63 -6.62
CA LYS A 229 -15.32 -17.85 -6.17
C LYS A 229 -13.96 -18.03 -6.87
N LYS A 230 -13.17 -16.96 -6.91
CA LYS A 230 -11.88 -16.96 -7.59
C LYS A 230 -11.03 -18.13 -7.06
N ASP A 231 -10.48 -18.91 -7.98
CA ASP A 231 -9.65 -20.05 -7.62
C ASP A 231 -8.36 -19.59 -6.92
N SER A 232 -8.41 -19.62 -5.59
CA SER A 232 -7.32 -19.28 -4.70
C SER A 232 -7.62 -19.82 -3.31
N LEU A 233 -6.61 -20.38 -2.66
CA LEU A 233 -6.75 -21.07 -1.37
C LEU A 233 -7.48 -20.23 -0.31
N TRP A 234 -7.17 -18.93 -0.22
CA TRP A 234 -7.82 -18.06 0.77
C TRP A 234 -9.31 -17.85 0.47
N VAL A 235 -9.73 -17.79 -0.81
CA VAL A 235 -11.15 -17.68 -1.19
C VAL A 235 -11.87 -18.98 -0.89
N GLN A 236 -11.27 -20.12 -1.22
CA GLN A 236 -11.81 -21.44 -0.90
C GLN A 236 -11.99 -21.61 0.61
N TRP A 237 -10.97 -21.25 1.40
CA TRP A 237 -11.03 -21.28 2.86
C TRP A 237 -12.11 -20.37 3.44
N VAL A 238 -12.22 -19.12 2.96
CA VAL A 238 -13.27 -18.20 3.40
C VAL A 238 -14.66 -18.75 3.08
N ASN A 239 -14.84 -19.32 1.89
CA ASN A 239 -16.09 -19.93 1.48
C ASN A 239 -16.46 -21.13 2.37
N GLY A 240 -15.52 -22.02 2.65
CA GLY A 240 -15.75 -23.18 3.53
C GLY A 240 -15.96 -22.80 5.00
N ARG A 241 -15.17 -21.86 5.53
CA ARG A 241 -15.16 -21.53 6.97
C ARG A 241 -16.26 -20.55 7.38
N PHE A 242 -16.52 -19.53 6.56
CA PHE A 242 -17.43 -18.43 6.90
C PHE A 242 -18.75 -18.50 6.15
N ILE A 243 -18.71 -18.63 4.83
CA ILE A 243 -19.91 -18.50 3.98
C ILE A 243 -20.75 -19.78 4.02
N LYS A 244 -20.11 -20.95 4.00
CA LYS A 244 -20.72 -22.29 4.11
C LYS A 244 -21.85 -22.51 3.09
N GLY A 245 -21.60 -22.21 1.82
CA GLY A 245 -22.56 -22.42 0.73
C GLY A 245 -23.69 -21.38 0.61
N ARG A 246 -23.81 -20.45 1.56
CA ARG A 246 -24.78 -19.33 1.47
C ARG A 246 -24.43 -18.38 0.33
N ASP A 247 -25.43 -17.62 -0.13
CA ASP A 247 -25.20 -16.53 -1.06
C ASP A 247 -24.31 -15.45 -0.44
N TRP A 248 -23.32 -14.98 -1.20
CA TRP A 248 -22.33 -14.02 -0.73
C TRP A 248 -22.94 -12.64 -0.45
N TRP A 249 -23.87 -12.20 -1.29
CA TRP A 249 -24.47 -10.87 -1.20
C TRP A 249 -25.48 -10.78 -0.05
N GLU A 250 -26.15 -11.89 0.26
CA GLU A 250 -27.08 -12.00 1.40
C GLU A 250 -26.39 -12.40 2.73
N TYR A 251 -25.18 -12.96 2.66
CA TYR A 251 -24.44 -13.39 3.85
C TYR A 251 -24.20 -12.25 4.85
N THR A 252 -24.46 -12.53 6.13
CA THR A 252 -24.12 -11.65 7.25
C THR A 252 -23.11 -12.32 8.20
N PRO A 253 -22.09 -11.58 8.67
CA PRO A 253 -21.08 -12.13 9.58
C PRO A 253 -21.65 -12.31 10.99
N LYS A 254 -21.19 -13.35 11.69
CA LYS A 254 -21.54 -13.58 13.10
C LYS A 254 -20.98 -12.47 14.02
N GLY A 255 -21.61 -12.28 15.18
CA GLY A 255 -21.22 -11.29 16.18
C GLY A 255 -19.80 -11.47 16.74
N ASP A 256 -19.28 -12.69 16.76
CA ASP A 256 -17.92 -13.06 17.20
C ASP A 256 -16.86 -12.99 16.07
N SER A 257 -17.28 -12.67 14.85
CA SER A 257 -16.36 -12.63 13.70
C SER A 257 -15.27 -11.57 13.85
N SER A 258 -14.12 -11.84 13.25
CA SER A 258 -12.97 -10.92 13.26
C SER A 258 -13.36 -9.54 12.75
N TRP A 259 -12.70 -8.50 13.29
CA TRP A 259 -12.90 -7.13 12.85
C TRP A 259 -12.81 -7.07 11.31
N TYR A 260 -11.70 -7.51 10.70
CA TYR A 260 -11.50 -7.45 9.25
C TYR A 260 -12.67 -8.01 8.44
N TRP A 261 -13.21 -9.16 8.86
CA TRP A 261 -14.35 -9.79 8.20
C TRP A 261 -15.60 -8.90 8.24
N LYS A 262 -15.88 -8.25 9.37
CA LYS A 262 -17.01 -7.32 9.52
C LYS A 262 -16.90 -6.07 8.62
N LYS A 263 -15.72 -5.48 8.41
CA LYS A 263 -15.60 -4.34 7.46
C LYS A 263 -15.68 -4.80 6.02
N LEU A 264 -15.13 -5.97 5.71
CA LEU A 264 -15.26 -6.50 4.36
C LEU A 264 -16.75 -6.61 4.01
N ASN A 265 -17.57 -7.15 4.92
CA ASN A 265 -19.03 -7.16 4.78
C ASN A 265 -19.65 -5.75 4.75
N LYS A 266 -19.25 -4.83 5.63
CA LYS A 266 -19.74 -3.43 5.58
C LYS A 266 -19.42 -2.73 4.25
N VAL A 267 -18.27 -3.04 3.64
CA VAL A 267 -17.88 -2.50 2.32
C VAL A 267 -18.65 -3.22 1.21
N LYS A 268 -18.93 -4.53 1.35
CA LYS A 268 -19.80 -5.29 0.43
C LYS A 268 -21.13 -4.57 0.26
N ASP A 269 -21.78 -4.18 1.37
CA ASP A 269 -23.07 -3.50 1.33
C ASP A 269 -23.01 -2.17 0.57
N ARG A 270 -21.89 -1.43 0.69
CA ARG A 270 -21.68 -0.17 -0.03
C ARG A 270 -21.59 -0.36 -1.56
N PHE A 271 -21.18 -1.54 -2.01
CA PHE A 271 -21.00 -1.87 -3.41
C PHE A 271 -22.15 -2.73 -3.98
N ARG A 272 -23.24 -2.93 -3.23
CA ARG A 272 -24.37 -3.79 -3.63
C ARG A 272 -24.98 -3.42 -4.99
N CYS A 273 -25.05 -2.12 -5.29
CA CYS A 273 -25.59 -1.62 -6.56
C CYS A 273 -24.54 -1.47 -7.68
N TYR A 274 -23.29 -1.89 -7.47
CA TYR A 274 -22.23 -1.81 -8.49
C TYR A 274 -22.20 -3.09 -9.32
N LEU A 275 -22.98 -3.14 -10.39
CA LEU A 275 -23.25 -4.35 -11.18
C LEU A 275 -22.19 -4.67 -12.25
N LYS A 276 -20.89 -4.58 -11.92
CA LYS A 276 -19.82 -4.94 -12.86
C LYS A 276 -19.37 -6.38 -12.67
N GLU A 277 -19.31 -7.15 -13.75
CA GLU A 277 -18.81 -8.53 -13.72
C GLU A 277 -17.32 -8.59 -13.36
N ASN A 278 -16.51 -7.77 -14.03
CA ASN A 278 -15.06 -7.70 -13.85
C ASN A 278 -14.68 -6.45 -13.08
N TYR A 279 -14.25 -6.64 -11.83
CA TYR A 279 -13.93 -5.52 -10.95
C TYR A 279 -12.54 -4.93 -11.21
N LYS A 280 -12.51 -3.64 -11.55
CA LYS A 280 -11.28 -2.84 -11.60
C LYS A 280 -11.32 -1.75 -10.54
N VAL A 281 -10.26 -1.67 -9.73
CA VAL A 281 -10.13 -0.69 -8.64
C VAL A 281 -10.32 0.74 -9.16
N LYS A 282 -9.76 1.09 -10.33
CA LYS A 282 -9.90 2.44 -10.87
C LYS A 282 -11.37 2.81 -11.16
N GLU A 283 -12.15 1.87 -11.69
CA GLU A 283 -13.55 2.09 -12.05
C GLU A 283 -14.44 2.16 -10.81
N GLY A 284 -14.27 1.23 -9.85
CA GLY A 284 -14.98 1.27 -8.58
C GLY A 284 -14.71 2.56 -7.80
N TYR A 285 -13.50 3.11 -7.89
CA TYR A 285 -13.15 4.38 -7.27
C TYR A 285 -13.90 5.56 -7.91
N ILE A 286 -13.95 5.60 -9.25
CA ILE A 286 -14.65 6.66 -9.99
C ILE A 286 -16.16 6.57 -9.71
N TRP A 287 -16.70 5.36 -9.64
CA TRP A 287 -18.09 5.12 -9.28
C TRP A 287 -18.41 5.63 -7.87
N LEU A 288 -17.59 5.30 -6.87
CA LEU A 288 -17.78 5.79 -5.49
C LEU A 288 -17.65 7.31 -5.33
N LEU A 289 -16.87 7.97 -6.18
CA LEU A 289 -16.73 9.42 -6.16
C LEU A 289 -18.00 10.13 -6.62
N ASN A 290 -18.86 9.46 -7.39
CA ASN A 290 -20.06 10.02 -8.01
C ASN A 290 -19.78 11.40 -8.68
N SER A 291 -18.64 11.50 -9.37
CA SER A 291 -18.16 12.79 -9.88
C SER A 291 -19.08 13.34 -10.99
N PRO A 292 -19.44 14.63 -10.96
CA PRO A 292 -20.26 15.26 -12.00
C PRO A 292 -19.55 15.29 -13.37
N THR A 293 -20.20 15.85 -14.38
CA THR A 293 -19.74 15.95 -15.77
C THR A 293 -18.30 16.46 -15.91
N ASN A 294 -17.65 16.20 -17.04
CA ASN A 294 -16.27 16.63 -17.28
C ASN A 294 -16.25 18.13 -17.66
N PRO A 295 -15.69 19.04 -16.85
CA PRO A 295 -15.67 20.45 -17.22
C PRO A 295 -14.76 20.68 -18.44
N PRO A 296 -15.16 21.51 -19.43
CA PRO A 296 -14.40 21.71 -20.67
C PRO A 296 -12.96 22.20 -20.43
N TRP A 297 -12.79 23.11 -19.45
CA TRP A 297 -11.50 23.73 -19.12
C TRP A 297 -10.44 22.72 -18.63
N THR A 298 -10.84 21.52 -18.19
CA THR A 298 -9.90 20.51 -17.68
C THR A 298 -8.90 20.04 -18.74
N LYS A 299 -9.29 20.00 -20.02
CA LYS A 299 -8.40 19.59 -21.12
C LYS A 299 -7.27 20.59 -21.32
N THR A 300 -7.59 21.88 -21.30
CA THR A 300 -6.64 22.98 -21.47
C THR A 300 -5.73 23.13 -20.26
N LEU A 301 -6.29 22.93 -19.06
CA LEU A 301 -5.58 23.19 -17.80
C LEU A 301 -4.55 22.11 -17.47
N TRP A 302 -4.87 20.83 -17.69
CA TRP A 302 -4.00 19.71 -17.29
C TRP A 302 -3.04 19.24 -18.39
N THR A 303 -2.55 20.13 -19.24
CA THR A 303 -1.58 19.83 -20.31
C THR A 303 -0.17 19.60 -19.74
N GLY A 304 0.62 18.75 -20.42
CA GLY A 304 2.01 18.45 -20.02
C GLY A 304 2.97 19.62 -20.16
N ILE A 305 2.58 20.66 -20.91
CA ILE A 305 3.38 21.85 -21.20
C ILE A 305 3.27 22.89 -20.05
N SER A 306 2.20 22.81 -19.26
CA SER A 306 1.94 23.79 -18.19
C SER A 306 2.82 23.57 -16.97
N LEU A 307 3.54 24.60 -16.54
CA LEU A 307 4.28 24.57 -15.28
C LEU A 307 3.32 24.34 -14.10
N PRO A 308 3.62 23.40 -13.17
CA PRO A 308 2.70 23.01 -12.09
C PRO A 308 2.17 24.19 -11.25
N ARG A 309 2.97 25.26 -11.07
CA ARG A 309 2.53 26.45 -10.34
C ARG A 309 1.37 27.17 -11.04
N HIS A 310 1.46 27.34 -12.36
CA HIS A 310 0.45 28.05 -13.16
C HIS A 310 -0.82 27.22 -13.25
N THR A 311 -0.68 25.90 -13.37
CA THR A 311 -1.82 25.00 -13.39
C THR A 311 -2.64 25.06 -12.11
N ILE A 312 -2.01 25.15 -10.93
CA ILE A 312 -2.73 25.28 -9.66
C ILE A 312 -3.40 26.65 -9.52
N ILE A 313 -2.74 27.72 -9.96
CA ILE A 313 -3.33 29.08 -9.95
C ILE A 313 -4.55 29.13 -10.88
N ALA A 314 -4.41 28.63 -12.10
CA ALA A 314 -5.51 28.52 -13.05
C ALA A 314 -6.64 27.63 -12.51
N TRP A 315 -6.30 26.55 -11.79
CA TRP A 315 -7.30 25.67 -11.18
C TRP A 315 -8.11 26.40 -10.10
N LEU A 316 -7.44 27.17 -9.23
CA LEU A 316 -8.14 28.04 -8.26
C LEU A 316 -9.01 29.08 -8.95
N LEU A 317 -8.56 29.64 -10.08
CA LEU A 317 -9.34 30.59 -10.87
C LEU A 317 -10.61 29.94 -11.44
N MET A 318 -10.51 28.74 -12.03
CA MET A 318 -11.66 28.00 -12.58
C MET A 318 -12.68 27.62 -11.50
N HIS A 319 -12.24 27.46 -10.25
CA HIS A 319 -13.11 27.23 -9.09
C HIS A 319 -13.61 28.53 -8.43
N GLN A 320 -13.22 29.70 -8.94
CA GLN A 320 -13.51 31.02 -8.37
C GLN A 320 -13.01 31.18 -6.93
N LYS A 321 -11.88 30.54 -6.61
CA LYS A 321 -11.25 30.54 -5.27
C LYS A 321 -9.90 31.24 -5.24
N LEU A 322 -9.65 32.13 -6.20
CA LEU A 322 -8.44 32.93 -6.21
C LEU A 322 -8.49 33.95 -5.05
N PRO A 323 -7.45 34.08 -4.20
CA PRO A 323 -7.49 34.97 -3.04
C PRO A 323 -7.71 36.44 -3.38
N VAL A 324 -7.26 36.90 -4.56
CA VAL A 324 -7.45 38.28 -5.04
C VAL A 324 -8.92 38.55 -5.35
N LEU A 325 -9.62 37.62 -6.01
CA LEU A 325 -11.06 37.75 -6.30
C LEU A 325 -11.90 37.77 -5.03
N GLN A 326 -11.54 36.95 -4.03
CA GLN A 326 -12.21 36.97 -2.72
C GLN A 326 -11.99 38.26 -1.92
N ARG A 327 -10.91 39.00 -2.20
CA ARG A 327 -10.64 40.31 -1.58
C ARG A 327 -11.40 41.42 -2.29
N ILE A 328 -11.46 41.40 -3.62
CA ILE A 328 -12.18 42.42 -4.41
C ILE A 328 -13.69 42.35 -4.15
N GLY A 329 -14.28 41.15 -4.07
CA GLY A 329 -15.71 40.98 -3.76
C GLY A 329 -16.14 41.38 -2.35
N ARG A 330 -15.23 41.88 -1.50
CA ARG A 330 -15.57 42.50 -0.21
C ARG A 330 -15.76 44.02 -0.31
N PHE A 331 -15.40 44.61 -1.46
CA PHE A 331 -15.46 46.05 -1.73
C PHE A 331 -16.51 46.39 -2.81
N THR A 332 -17.28 45.40 -3.25
CA THR A 332 -18.46 45.50 -4.12
C THR A 332 -19.62 44.87 -3.38
#